data_AF-A0A353H2T4-F1
#
_entry.id   AF-A0A353H2T4-F1
#
_cell.length_a   1.000
_cell.length_b   1.000
_cell.length_c   1.000
_cell.angle_alpha   90.00
_cell.angle_beta   90.00
_cell.angle_gamma   90.00
#
_symmetry.space_group_name_H-M   'P 1'
#
loop_
_entity.id
_entity.type
_entity.pdbx_description
1 polymer ?
#
loop_
_entity_poly.entity_id
_entity_poly.type
_entity_poly.pdbx_seq_one_letter_code
_entity_poly.pdbx_strand_id
1 'polypeptide(L)'
;DGQATVDEWSAAAEYSNTDENAAIQGMAISMDASNLYVQLDLQNSDALENGFDLYLRLPKMAEYYPFIMNDDGTDQIGIAASHLLRFSPEGQSSYIVENETWKASNVTWNVARQGSTIELSIPFDQLGELETGDAILIKTVDPSIVDVFPQDGPAEVNLLQIGAYTSVLTIQDPQGDDHGPGTYTYPTDTVFEPQVFDINTFQVSYNDTYVLFDFTFFGPITNPWGSSINLSLQTMDVYVDTDPGAGTGSRVLLPGRNLGLEEGYGWDIAAWAEGWYPEILSPDPETGEPMNLNTEFKILVDPATNKVTLRVPREVFGDSSPEDWAYAAVVLSQDGYPSLGVWRVRDVNETAEQWRLGGAPTGSNHTRVVDMVWSASSTPDQETILSNFTPNDKSQSELTIEDFALIPMFSLQSQGE
;
A
#
# COMPACT_ATOMS: atom_id res chain seq x y z
N ASP A 1 -4.39 26.29 -9.70
CA ASP A 1 -4.73 27.74 -9.77
C ASP A 1 -5.68 28.07 -10.94
N GLY A 2 -6.43 27.06 -11.39
CA GLY A 2 -7.21 27.06 -12.62
C GLY A 2 -6.40 26.66 -13.86
N GLN A 3 -5.06 26.58 -13.81
CA GLN A 3 -4.22 26.11 -14.92
C GLN A 3 -3.86 24.64 -14.76
N ALA A 4 -4.72 23.76 -15.24
CA ALA A 4 -4.41 22.34 -15.33
C ALA A 4 -3.23 22.11 -16.30
N THR A 5 -2.04 21.89 -15.77
CA THR A 5 -0.91 21.43 -16.58
C THR A 5 -0.93 19.91 -16.72
N VAL A 6 -0.49 19.39 -17.87
CA VAL A 6 -0.49 17.94 -18.15
C VAL A 6 0.33 17.17 -17.10
N ASP A 7 1.38 17.77 -16.56
CA ASP A 7 2.23 17.14 -15.55
C ASP A 7 1.53 17.06 -14.17
N GLU A 8 0.68 18.03 -13.83
CA GLU A 8 0.00 18.15 -12.53
C GLU A 8 -1.06 17.06 -12.30
N TRP A 9 -1.75 16.64 -13.37
CA TRP A 9 -2.81 15.63 -13.31
C TRP A 9 -2.39 14.29 -13.92
N SER A 10 -1.11 14.11 -14.24
CA SER A 10 -0.59 12.93 -14.95
C SER A 10 -0.81 11.59 -14.23
N ALA A 11 -0.98 11.61 -12.90
CA ALA A 11 -1.26 10.43 -12.06
C ALA A 11 -2.70 10.40 -11.53
N ALA A 12 -3.57 11.29 -12.02
CA ALA A 12 -4.93 11.41 -11.52
C ALA A 12 -5.85 10.29 -12.01
N ALA A 13 -6.86 9.96 -11.21
CA ALA A 13 -7.98 9.15 -11.68
C ALA A 13 -8.91 10.02 -12.52
N GLU A 14 -9.08 9.66 -13.80
CA GLU A 14 -9.90 10.40 -14.76
C GLU A 14 -11.25 9.72 -15.01
N TYR A 15 -12.30 10.55 -15.06
CA TYR A 15 -13.67 10.16 -15.35
C TYR A 15 -14.19 11.05 -16.45
N SER A 16 -14.67 10.47 -17.55
CA SER A 16 -15.19 11.21 -18.71
C SER A 16 -16.69 11.04 -18.83
N ASN A 17 -17.39 12.10 -19.24
CA ASN A 17 -18.79 12.03 -19.62
C ASN A 17 -18.92 11.53 -21.05
N THR A 18 -19.89 10.64 -21.29
CA THR A 18 -20.20 10.16 -22.64
C THR A 18 -21.18 11.08 -23.39
N ASP A 19 -21.87 11.98 -22.68
CA ASP A 19 -22.70 13.01 -23.28
C ASP A 19 -21.89 14.30 -23.52
N GLU A 20 -21.58 14.56 -24.78
CA GLU A 20 -20.88 15.78 -25.24
C GLU A 20 -21.67 17.08 -24.94
N ASN A 21 -22.95 16.97 -24.56
CA ASN A 21 -23.80 18.11 -24.21
C ASN A 21 -23.92 18.37 -22.70
N ALA A 22 -23.42 17.46 -21.86
CA ALA A 22 -23.49 17.62 -20.41
C ALA A 22 -22.64 18.80 -19.95
N ALA A 23 -23.09 19.52 -18.92
CA ALA A 23 -22.35 20.66 -18.38
C ALA A 23 -20.95 20.25 -17.89
N ILE A 24 -20.87 19.07 -17.25
CA ILE A 24 -19.63 18.43 -16.79
C ILE A 24 -19.20 17.39 -17.83
N GLN A 25 -18.07 17.64 -18.47
CA GLN A 25 -17.46 16.78 -19.48
C GLN A 25 -16.46 15.79 -18.86
N GLY A 26 -15.84 16.14 -17.73
CA GLY A 26 -14.89 15.25 -17.06
C GLY A 26 -14.64 15.63 -15.61
N MET A 27 -14.05 14.70 -14.86
CA MET A 27 -13.52 14.90 -13.52
C MET A 27 -12.17 14.18 -13.42
N ALA A 28 -11.19 14.88 -12.87
CA ALA A 28 -9.92 14.27 -12.47
C ALA A 28 -9.76 14.40 -10.95
N ILE A 29 -9.25 13.36 -10.30
CA ILE A 29 -8.99 13.36 -8.86
C ILE A 29 -7.55 13.00 -8.59
N SER A 30 -6.91 13.79 -7.74
CA SER A 30 -5.53 13.58 -7.29
C SER A 30 -5.42 13.96 -5.81
N MET A 31 -4.28 13.72 -5.19
CA MET A 31 -4.01 14.09 -3.81
C MET A 31 -2.51 14.30 -3.57
N ASP A 32 -2.20 15.04 -2.52
CA ASP A 32 -0.88 15.00 -1.88
C ASP A 32 -1.03 14.57 -0.41
N ALA A 33 0.01 14.68 0.41
CA ALA A 33 -0.06 14.27 1.82
C ALA A 33 -1.04 15.10 2.67
N SER A 34 -1.50 16.25 2.20
CA SER A 34 -2.29 17.23 2.95
C SER A 34 -3.67 17.52 2.35
N ASN A 35 -3.84 17.37 1.04
CA ASN A 35 -5.04 17.80 0.34
C ASN A 35 -5.55 16.76 -0.66
N LEU A 36 -6.88 16.70 -0.76
CA LEU A 36 -7.59 16.15 -1.90
C LEU A 36 -7.75 17.24 -2.97
N TYR A 37 -7.48 16.90 -4.22
CA TYR A 37 -7.68 17.76 -5.38
C TYR A 37 -8.74 17.18 -6.32
N VAL A 38 -9.65 18.03 -6.78
CA VAL A 38 -10.68 17.65 -7.77
C VAL A 38 -10.67 18.69 -8.88
N GLN A 39 -10.51 18.25 -10.12
CA GLN A 39 -10.72 19.05 -11.32
C GLN A 39 -12.04 18.67 -11.95
N LEU A 40 -12.79 19.66 -12.44
CA LEU A 40 -13.95 19.48 -13.31
C LEU A 40 -13.67 20.12 -14.66
N ASP A 41 -13.80 19.33 -15.71
CA ASP A 41 -13.81 19.81 -17.09
C ASP A 41 -15.24 20.07 -17.52
N LEU A 42 -15.47 21.27 -18.04
CA LEU A 42 -16.79 21.76 -18.40
C LEU A 42 -16.94 21.85 -19.91
N GLN A 43 -18.18 21.78 -20.39
CA GLN A 43 -18.48 21.91 -21.81
C GLN A 43 -18.02 23.27 -22.39
N ASN A 44 -18.14 24.33 -21.59
CA ASN A 44 -17.79 25.69 -21.96
C ASN A 44 -17.61 26.57 -20.71
N SER A 45 -17.25 27.85 -20.90
CA SER A 45 -17.00 28.80 -19.83
C SER A 45 -18.25 29.25 -19.06
N ASP A 46 -19.44 28.91 -19.50
CA ASP A 46 -20.71 29.35 -18.91
C ASP A 46 -21.39 28.19 -18.14
N ALA A 47 -20.99 26.94 -18.41
CA ALA A 47 -21.43 25.77 -17.65
C ALA A 47 -21.15 25.94 -16.15
N LEU A 48 -22.09 25.51 -15.30
CA LEU A 48 -22.03 25.69 -13.84
C LEU A 48 -21.78 27.14 -13.38
N GLU A 49 -22.18 28.16 -14.15
CA GLU A 49 -22.05 29.57 -13.72
C GLU A 49 -22.81 29.86 -12.41
N ASN A 50 -23.90 29.14 -12.17
CA ASN A 50 -24.74 29.26 -10.99
C ASN A 50 -24.31 28.34 -9.84
N GLY A 51 -23.15 27.69 -9.97
CA GLY A 51 -22.59 26.84 -8.93
C GLY A 51 -22.70 25.35 -9.20
N PHE A 52 -22.16 24.59 -8.25
CA PHE A 52 -22.13 23.13 -8.24
C PHE A 52 -22.05 22.61 -6.80
N ASP A 53 -22.41 21.34 -6.64
CA ASP A 53 -22.30 20.60 -5.40
C ASP A 53 -21.29 19.47 -5.53
N LEU A 54 -20.36 19.35 -4.58
CA LEU A 54 -19.46 18.21 -4.44
C LEU A 54 -19.86 17.41 -3.20
N TYR A 55 -20.36 16.21 -3.40
CA TYR A 55 -20.71 15.27 -2.35
C TYR A 55 -19.56 14.29 -2.11
N LEU A 56 -19.17 14.16 -0.84
CA LEU A 56 -18.13 13.22 -0.40
C LEU A 56 -18.75 12.16 0.51
N ARG A 57 -18.42 10.90 0.28
CA ARG A 57 -18.58 9.82 1.25
C ARG A 57 -17.22 9.51 1.86
N LEU A 58 -17.03 10.00 3.08
CA LEU A 58 -15.86 9.69 3.89
C LEU A 58 -16.10 8.40 4.71
N PRO A 59 -15.08 7.58 4.98
CA PRO A 59 -15.24 6.40 5.83
C PRO A 59 -15.42 6.79 7.30
N LYS A 60 -15.77 5.81 8.14
CA LYS A 60 -15.86 5.94 9.61
C LYS A 60 -16.85 7.00 10.12
N MET A 61 -17.66 7.60 9.25
CA MET A 61 -18.71 8.54 9.65
C MET A 61 -19.88 7.82 10.32
N ALA A 62 -20.47 8.47 11.33
CA ALA A 62 -21.60 7.94 12.10
C ALA A 62 -22.90 7.87 11.28
N GLU A 63 -23.10 8.83 10.36
CA GLU A 63 -24.31 8.94 9.54
C GLU A 63 -23.95 9.23 8.08
N TYR A 64 -24.83 8.80 7.18
CA TYR A 64 -24.74 9.05 5.75
C TYR A 64 -26.14 9.36 5.19
N TYR A 65 -26.22 10.23 4.18
CA TYR A 65 -27.47 10.65 3.58
C TYR A 65 -27.41 10.56 2.04
N PRO A 66 -28.39 9.92 1.37
CA PRO A 66 -28.31 9.64 -0.07
C PRO A 66 -28.96 10.70 -0.97
N PHE A 67 -29.57 11.73 -0.39
CA PHE A 67 -30.36 12.71 -1.14
C PHE A 67 -29.64 14.04 -1.29
N ILE A 68 -29.78 14.63 -2.48
CA ILE A 68 -29.30 15.96 -2.84
C ILE A 68 -29.93 16.98 -1.90
N MET A 69 -29.16 18.01 -1.55
CA MET A 69 -29.65 19.12 -0.74
C MET A 69 -30.44 20.10 -1.62
N ASN A 70 -31.72 19.83 -1.79
CA ASN A 70 -32.66 20.68 -2.50
C ASN A 70 -34.03 20.75 -1.79
N ASP A 71 -34.95 21.54 -2.32
CA ASP A 71 -36.27 21.76 -1.71
C ASP A 71 -37.14 20.48 -1.70
N ASP A 72 -36.96 19.60 -2.69
CA ASP A 72 -37.74 18.37 -2.84
C ASP A 72 -37.24 17.26 -1.90
N GLY A 73 -35.93 17.22 -1.62
CA GLY A 73 -35.30 16.26 -0.71
C GLY A 73 -35.40 14.79 -1.17
N THR A 74 -35.71 14.55 -2.44
CA THR A 74 -35.94 13.19 -2.98
C THR A 74 -34.96 12.78 -4.07
N ASP A 75 -34.25 13.73 -4.69
CA ASP A 75 -33.29 13.42 -5.75
C ASP A 75 -32.04 12.75 -5.19
N GLN A 76 -31.56 11.72 -5.87
CA GLN A 76 -30.49 10.88 -5.37
C GLN A 76 -29.12 11.35 -5.86
N ILE A 77 -28.13 11.28 -4.97
CA ILE A 77 -26.72 11.55 -5.29
C ILE A 77 -26.08 10.34 -6.00
N GLY A 78 -26.67 9.15 -5.85
CA GLY A 78 -26.06 7.88 -6.30
C GLY A 78 -24.99 7.33 -5.35
N ILE A 79 -24.74 8.01 -4.23
CA ILE A 79 -24.02 7.51 -3.04
C ILE A 79 -24.74 8.01 -1.79
N ALA A 80 -24.58 7.30 -0.67
CA ALA A 80 -24.89 7.88 0.64
C ALA A 80 -23.68 8.69 1.12
N ALA A 81 -23.75 10.02 1.00
CA ALA A 81 -22.68 10.95 1.30
C ALA A 81 -22.68 11.36 2.78
N SER A 82 -21.54 11.83 3.28
CA SER A 82 -21.41 12.38 4.64
C SER A 82 -21.14 13.88 4.63
N HIS A 83 -20.53 14.41 3.56
CA HIS A 83 -20.20 15.82 3.41
C HIS A 83 -20.73 16.36 2.08
N LEU A 84 -21.03 17.65 2.06
CA LEU A 84 -21.35 18.44 0.88
C LEU A 84 -20.53 19.73 0.90
N LEU A 85 -19.79 19.99 -0.18
CA LEU A 85 -19.16 21.28 -0.46
C LEU A 85 -19.93 21.94 -1.61
N ARG A 86 -20.46 23.14 -1.39
CA ARG A 86 -21.30 23.84 -2.36
C ARG A 86 -20.65 25.16 -2.74
N PHE A 87 -20.49 25.38 -4.04
CA PHE A 87 -20.18 26.70 -4.60
C PHE A 87 -21.43 27.26 -5.23
N SER A 88 -21.78 28.51 -4.92
CA SER A 88 -22.90 29.23 -5.52
C SER A 88 -22.53 30.71 -5.74
N PRO A 89 -23.39 31.54 -6.37
CA PRO A 89 -23.15 32.97 -6.50
C PRO A 89 -22.96 33.71 -5.16
N GLU A 90 -23.47 33.14 -4.07
CA GLU A 90 -23.30 33.64 -2.71
C GLU A 90 -21.95 33.27 -2.08
N GLY A 91 -21.19 32.35 -2.69
CA GLY A 91 -19.86 31.91 -2.26
C GLY A 91 -19.78 30.42 -1.95
N GLN A 92 -18.76 30.04 -1.18
CA GLN A 92 -18.55 28.67 -0.71
C GLN A 92 -19.35 28.40 0.57
N SER A 93 -19.98 27.24 0.65
CA SER A 93 -20.64 26.70 1.84
C SER A 93 -20.35 25.22 1.99
N SER A 94 -20.56 24.69 3.20
CA SER A 94 -20.32 23.28 3.49
C SER A 94 -21.36 22.73 4.45
N TYR A 95 -21.64 21.44 4.32
CA TYR A 95 -22.60 20.74 5.14
C TYR A 95 -22.10 19.33 5.51
N ILE A 96 -22.53 18.85 6.68
CA ILE A 96 -22.34 17.46 7.13
C ILE A 96 -23.69 16.85 7.49
N VAL A 97 -23.77 15.52 7.50
CA VAL A 97 -25.00 14.81 7.89
C VAL A 97 -25.10 14.71 9.40
N GLU A 98 -26.21 15.21 9.96
CA GLU A 98 -26.60 14.99 11.35
C GLU A 98 -28.11 14.78 11.46
N ASN A 99 -28.52 13.77 12.21
CA ASN A 99 -29.92 13.37 12.38
C ASN A 99 -30.62 13.18 11.02
N GLU A 100 -29.96 12.46 10.11
CA GLU A 100 -30.45 12.16 8.75
C GLU A 100 -30.77 13.41 7.92
N THR A 101 -30.09 14.53 8.16
CA THR A 101 -30.27 15.78 7.40
C THR A 101 -28.96 16.53 7.19
N TRP A 102 -28.89 17.33 6.12
CA TRP A 102 -27.77 18.25 5.89
C TRP A 102 -27.77 19.40 6.89
N LYS A 103 -26.69 19.54 7.67
CA LYS A 103 -26.44 20.65 8.60
C LYS A 103 -25.23 21.46 8.16
N ALA A 104 -25.34 22.78 8.26
CA ALA A 104 -24.24 23.66 7.94
C ALA A 104 -23.01 23.33 8.80
N SER A 105 -21.86 23.26 8.15
CA SER A 105 -20.55 23.02 8.75
C SER A 105 -19.57 24.10 8.31
N ASN A 106 -18.34 24.05 8.84
CA ASN A 106 -17.28 25.01 8.52
C ASN A 106 -16.06 24.29 7.92
N VAL A 107 -16.27 23.49 6.87
CA VAL A 107 -15.17 22.89 6.12
C VAL A 107 -14.52 23.99 5.28
N THR A 108 -13.23 24.23 5.48
CA THR A 108 -12.48 25.17 4.64
C THR A 108 -11.97 24.45 3.39
N TRP A 109 -12.18 25.03 2.21
CA TRP A 109 -11.70 24.49 0.95
C TRP A 109 -11.50 25.62 -0.05
N ASN A 110 -10.72 25.38 -1.09
CA ASN A 110 -10.45 26.37 -2.14
C ASN A 110 -11.09 25.94 -3.45
N VAL A 111 -11.55 26.92 -4.21
CA VAL A 111 -12.03 26.74 -5.58
C VAL A 111 -11.44 27.80 -6.49
N ALA A 112 -10.96 27.38 -7.65
CA ALA A 112 -10.48 28.27 -8.71
C ALA A 112 -11.16 27.89 -10.02
N ARG A 113 -11.53 28.89 -10.83
CA ARG A 113 -12.11 28.69 -12.16
C ARG A 113 -11.29 29.44 -13.19
N GLN A 114 -10.95 28.77 -14.28
CA GLN A 114 -10.36 29.40 -15.45
C GLN A 114 -10.95 28.77 -16.72
N GLY A 115 -11.61 29.59 -17.55
CA GLY A 115 -12.27 29.11 -18.76
C GLY A 115 -13.31 28.04 -18.44
N SER A 116 -13.13 26.86 -19.03
CA SER A 116 -13.97 25.67 -18.86
C SER A 116 -13.44 24.69 -17.81
N THR A 117 -12.54 25.11 -16.92
CA THR A 117 -11.97 24.25 -15.89
C THR A 117 -12.23 24.84 -14.50
N ILE A 118 -12.65 23.98 -13.57
CA ILE A 118 -12.76 24.28 -12.14
C ILE A 118 -11.79 23.36 -11.40
N GLU A 119 -11.00 23.91 -10.49
CA GLU A 119 -10.13 23.16 -9.59
C GLU A 119 -10.52 23.41 -8.14
N LEU A 120 -10.50 22.34 -7.36
CA LEU A 120 -10.77 22.32 -5.94
C LEU A 120 -9.57 21.79 -5.18
N SER A 121 -9.33 22.35 -3.99
CA SER A 121 -8.37 21.81 -3.01
C SER A 121 -9.04 21.76 -1.65
N ILE A 122 -9.05 20.58 -1.04
CA ILE A 122 -9.74 20.28 0.21
C ILE A 122 -8.72 19.68 1.17
N PRO A 123 -8.31 20.42 2.22
CA PRO A 123 -7.37 19.89 3.20
C PRO A 123 -7.98 18.71 3.97
N PHE A 124 -7.23 17.62 4.13
CA PHE A 124 -7.70 16.43 4.84
C PHE A 124 -8.04 16.70 6.30
N ASP A 125 -7.37 17.66 6.94
CA ASP A 125 -7.64 18.05 8.33
C ASP A 125 -9.04 18.70 8.52
N GLN A 126 -9.71 19.08 7.43
CA GLN A 126 -11.09 19.59 7.44
C GLN A 126 -12.13 18.49 7.26
N LEU A 127 -11.71 17.27 6.91
CA LEU A 127 -12.58 16.16 6.55
C LEU A 127 -12.76 15.12 7.68
N GLY A 128 -12.28 15.44 8.89
CA GLY A 128 -12.38 14.55 10.05
C GLY A 128 -11.25 13.53 10.11
N GLU A 129 -11.51 12.37 10.72
CA GLU A 129 -10.51 11.32 10.95
C GLU A 129 -10.35 10.44 9.71
N LEU A 130 -9.45 10.87 8.82
CA LEU A 130 -8.97 10.07 7.70
C LEU A 130 -7.60 9.47 8.03
N GLU A 131 -7.32 8.31 7.45
CA GLU A 131 -6.00 7.68 7.55
C GLU A 131 -5.53 7.11 6.20
N THR A 132 -4.23 6.85 6.11
CA THR A 132 -3.63 6.10 4.99
C THR A 132 -4.34 4.75 4.79
N GLY A 133 -4.94 4.54 3.62
CA GLY A 133 -5.69 3.34 3.25
C GLY A 133 -7.20 3.44 3.39
N ASP A 134 -7.70 4.61 3.77
CA ASP A 134 -9.12 4.94 3.65
C ASP A 134 -9.49 5.30 2.20
N ALA A 135 -10.76 5.16 1.83
CA ALA A 135 -11.26 5.49 0.50
C ALA A 135 -12.34 6.59 0.58
N ILE A 136 -12.25 7.58 -0.31
CA ILE A 136 -13.25 8.65 -0.43
C ILE A 136 -14.02 8.45 -1.73
N LEU A 137 -15.35 8.40 -1.66
CA LEU A 137 -16.20 8.42 -2.85
C LEU A 137 -16.72 9.83 -3.12
N ILE A 138 -16.74 10.21 -4.39
CA ILE A 138 -16.99 11.58 -4.84
C ILE A 138 -18.07 11.58 -5.93
N LYS A 139 -19.02 12.51 -5.79
CA LYS A 139 -20.01 12.87 -6.82
C LYS A 139 -20.08 14.38 -6.92
N THR A 140 -20.18 14.90 -8.13
CA THR A 140 -20.52 16.30 -8.41
C THR A 140 -21.94 16.39 -8.94
N VAL A 141 -22.66 17.44 -8.60
CA VAL A 141 -24.02 17.70 -9.09
C VAL A 141 -24.10 19.12 -9.65
N ASP A 142 -24.73 19.27 -10.81
CA ASP A 142 -25.30 20.55 -11.26
C ASP A 142 -26.68 20.73 -10.60
N PRO A 143 -26.81 21.56 -9.55
CA PRO A 143 -28.06 21.69 -8.81
C PRO A 143 -29.17 22.36 -9.64
N SER A 144 -28.85 23.02 -10.76
CA SER A 144 -29.84 23.74 -11.58
C SER A 144 -30.72 22.81 -12.41
N ILE A 145 -30.18 21.66 -12.80
CA ILE A 145 -30.86 20.63 -13.60
C ILE A 145 -30.80 19.24 -12.95
N VAL A 146 -30.20 19.13 -11.76
CA VAL A 146 -30.04 17.89 -11.00
C VAL A 146 -29.28 16.82 -11.80
N ASP A 147 -28.25 17.25 -12.52
CA ASP A 147 -27.37 16.33 -13.26
C ASP A 147 -26.23 15.86 -12.34
N VAL A 148 -26.03 14.54 -12.25
CA VAL A 148 -25.12 13.90 -11.29
C VAL A 148 -23.96 13.24 -12.03
N PHE A 149 -22.72 13.55 -11.65
CA PHE A 149 -21.52 13.06 -12.30
C PHE A 149 -20.50 12.49 -11.30
N PRO A 150 -19.78 11.38 -11.58
CA PRO A 150 -19.90 10.52 -12.77
C PRO A 150 -21.22 9.74 -12.84
N GLN A 151 -21.62 9.23 -14.00
CA GLN A 151 -22.90 8.52 -14.17
C GLN A 151 -22.82 7.02 -13.76
N ASP A 152 -21.74 6.33 -14.14
CA ASP A 152 -21.60 4.87 -13.99
C ASP A 152 -21.18 4.40 -12.58
N GLY A 153 -20.95 5.34 -11.67
CA GLY A 153 -20.45 5.08 -10.32
C GLY A 153 -19.91 6.36 -9.71
N PRO A 154 -19.66 6.40 -8.39
CA PRO A 154 -18.87 7.50 -7.85
C PRO A 154 -17.45 7.44 -8.39
N ALA A 155 -16.81 8.59 -8.40
CA ALA A 155 -15.36 8.58 -8.46
C ALA A 155 -14.79 8.16 -7.10
N GLU A 156 -13.66 7.46 -7.09
CA GLU A 156 -13.07 6.88 -5.88
C GLU A 156 -11.58 7.22 -5.82
N VAL A 157 -11.13 7.66 -4.64
CA VAL A 157 -9.70 7.86 -4.35
C VAL A 157 -9.33 7.07 -3.10
N ASN A 158 -8.33 6.22 -3.23
CA ASN A 158 -7.71 5.50 -2.12
C ASN A 158 -6.56 6.35 -1.56
N LEU A 159 -6.57 6.62 -0.26
CA LEU A 159 -5.61 7.50 0.40
C LEU A 159 -4.28 6.77 0.63
N LEU A 160 -3.39 6.78 -0.36
CA LEU A 160 -2.13 6.02 -0.35
C LEU A 160 -1.16 6.45 0.76
N GLN A 161 -1.09 7.73 1.08
CA GLN A 161 -0.34 8.26 2.22
C GLN A 161 -0.83 9.67 2.57
N ILE A 162 -1.28 9.89 3.81
CA ILE A 162 -1.70 11.21 4.28
C ILE A 162 -1.06 11.56 5.63
N GLY A 163 -0.94 12.85 5.90
CA GLY A 163 -0.30 13.35 7.11
C GLY A 163 1.23 13.25 7.08
N ALA A 164 1.84 13.67 8.18
CA ALA A 164 3.29 13.66 8.32
C ALA A 164 3.78 12.32 8.88
N TYR A 165 4.84 11.78 8.28
CA TYR A 165 5.57 10.63 8.77
C TYR A 165 7.04 11.01 8.97
N THR A 166 7.63 10.53 10.06
CA THR A 166 9.06 10.59 10.33
C THR A 166 9.75 9.45 9.60
N SER A 167 10.68 9.77 8.71
CA SER A 167 11.52 8.76 8.04
C SER A 167 12.53 8.17 9.02
N VAL A 168 12.65 6.85 9.02
CA VAL A 168 13.60 6.09 9.86
C VAL A 168 14.76 5.64 8.98
N LEU A 169 14.47 4.84 7.96
CA LEU A 169 15.47 4.18 7.11
C LEU A 169 15.02 4.24 5.65
N THR A 170 15.99 4.32 4.74
CA THR A 170 15.76 4.11 3.32
C THR A 170 16.95 3.35 2.75
N ILE A 171 16.69 2.17 2.20
CA ILE A 171 17.67 1.30 1.55
C ILE A 171 17.39 1.33 0.06
N GLN A 172 18.40 1.72 -0.71
CA GLN A 172 18.40 1.56 -2.16
C GLN A 172 18.96 0.18 -2.49
N ASP A 173 18.13 -0.62 -3.14
CA ASP A 173 18.43 -1.99 -3.49
C ASP A 173 19.05 -2.10 -4.91
N PRO A 174 20.00 -3.02 -5.17
CA PRO A 174 20.60 -3.21 -6.48
C PRO A 174 19.60 -3.69 -7.52
N GLN A 175 19.55 -3.01 -8.67
CA GLN A 175 18.71 -3.50 -9.77
C GLN A 175 19.20 -4.86 -10.31
N GLY A 176 18.27 -5.81 -10.42
CA GLY A 176 18.42 -7.06 -11.15
C GLY A 176 19.09 -8.17 -10.35
N ASP A 177 19.00 -8.14 -9.02
CA ASP A 177 19.45 -9.20 -8.12
C ASP A 177 18.32 -10.08 -7.57
N ASP A 178 17.14 -10.02 -8.19
CA ASP A 178 15.95 -10.85 -8.00
C ASP A 178 16.10 -12.32 -8.42
N HIS A 179 17.27 -12.88 -8.14
CA HIS A 179 17.71 -14.23 -8.46
C HIS A 179 18.23 -14.99 -7.22
N GLY A 180 17.81 -14.57 -6.03
CA GLY A 180 18.06 -15.20 -4.74
C GLY A 180 19.56 -15.42 -4.51
N PRO A 181 20.03 -16.67 -4.28
CA PRO A 181 21.45 -16.97 -4.09
C PRO A 181 22.32 -16.83 -5.37
N GLY A 182 21.81 -16.20 -6.44
CA GLY A 182 22.52 -15.93 -7.70
C GLY A 182 22.16 -16.87 -8.84
N THR A 183 21.31 -17.87 -8.59
CA THR A 183 20.97 -18.91 -9.58
C THR A 183 19.50 -18.98 -9.93
N TYR A 184 18.63 -18.26 -9.24
CA TYR A 184 17.19 -18.44 -9.43
C TYR A 184 16.72 -17.87 -10.76
N THR A 185 15.73 -18.54 -11.31
CA THR A 185 15.05 -18.11 -12.53
C THR A 185 13.55 -18.08 -12.30
N TYR A 186 12.90 -17.10 -12.89
CA TYR A 186 11.46 -16.92 -12.79
C TYR A 186 10.67 -18.13 -13.32
N PRO A 187 9.43 -18.34 -12.85
CA PRO A 187 8.52 -19.25 -13.51
C PRO A 187 8.29 -18.83 -14.97
N THR A 188 8.03 -19.79 -15.84
CA THR A 188 7.98 -19.57 -17.30
C THR A 188 6.66 -19.00 -17.81
N ASP A 189 5.64 -18.88 -16.96
CA ASP A 189 4.38 -18.24 -17.35
C ASP A 189 4.57 -16.73 -17.56
N THR A 190 3.85 -16.17 -18.54
CA THR A 190 4.00 -14.77 -18.95
C THR A 190 3.52 -13.76 -17.91
N VAL A 191 2.75 -14.19 -16.90
CA VAL A 191 2.33 -13.29 -15.81
C VAL A 191 3.51 -12.86 -14.93
N PHE A 192 4.60 -13.63 -14.90
CA PHE A 192 5.83 -13.27 -14.18
C PHE A 192 6.71 -12.41 -15.11
N GLU A 193 6.32 -11.15 -15.25
CA GLU A 193 7.06 -10.18 -16.06
C GLU A 193 8.47 -9.95 -15.49
N PRO A 194 9.44 -9.45 -16.29
CA PRO A 194 10.76 -9.13 -15.76
C PRO A 194 10.69 -8.17 -14.57
N GLN A 195 11.54 -8.41 -13.57
CA GLN A 195 11.72 -7.53 -12.40
C GLN A 195 10.49 -7.39 -11.48
N VAL A 196 9.48 -8.25 -11.59
CA VAL A 196 8.30 -8.16 -10.69
C VAL A 196 8.64 -8.49 -9.23
N PHE A 197 9.78 -9.11 -8.96
CA PHE A 197 10.30 -9.36 -7.62
C PHE A 197 11.51 -8.51 -7.24
N ASP A 198 12.03 -7.69 -8.19
CA ASP A 198 13.24 -6.86 -8.08
C ASP A 198 12.94 -5.58 -7.30
N ILE A 199 13.40 -5.55 -6.06
CA ILE A 199 13.25 -4.42 -5.16
C ILE A 199 14.09 -3.27 -5.70
N ASN A 200 13.49 -2.08 -5.72
CA ASN A 200 14.21 -0.83 -5.98
C ASN A 200 14.53 -0.12 -4.67
N THR A 201 13.53 0.04 -3.81
CA THR A 201 13.71 0.78 -2.56
C THR A 201 12.87 0.17 -1.46
N PHE A 202 13.47 0.07 -0.28
CA PHE A 202 12.77 -0.20 0.96
C PHE A 202 12.86 1.02 1.88
N GLN A 203 11.72 1.51 2.36
CA GLN A 203 11.66 2.65 3.27
C GLN A 203 10.82 2.33 4.51
N VAL A 204 11.31 2.76 5.66
CA VAL A 204 10.59 2.70 6.94
C VAL A 204 10.28 4.12 7.39
N SER A 205 9.01 4.38 7.69
CA SER A 205 8.58 5.64 8.27
C SER A 205 7.50 5.43 9.31
N TYR A 206 7.28 6.37 10.23
CA TYR A 206 6.26 6.22 11.27
C TYR A 206 5.63 7.54 11.68
N ASN A 207 4.48 7.45 12.32
CA ASN A 207 3.88 8.52 13.11
C ASN A 207 3.36 7.94 14.43
N ASP A 208 2.58 8.72 15.19
CA ASP A 208 2.06 8.29 16.50
C ASP A 208 1.11 7.08 16.42
N THR A 209 0.59 6.74 15.23
CA THR A 209 -0.44 5.70 15.04
C THR A 209 0.05 4.50 14.25
N TYR A 210 0.93 4.70 13.27
CA TYR A 210 1.33 3.66 12.33
C TYR A 210 2.84 3.68 12.05
N VAL A 211 3.36 2.49 11.73
CA VAL A 211 4.62 2.31 10.99
C VAL A 211 4.26 1.92 9.56
N LEU A 212 4.93 2.53 8.58
CA LEU A 212 4.84 2.18 7.17
C LEU A 212 6.14 1.48 6.76
N PHE A 213 5.98 0.32 6.13
CA PHE A 213 7.05 -0.33 5.38
C PHE A 213 6.72 -0.25 3.90
N ASP A 214 7.50 0.52 3.17
CA ASP A 214 7.30 0.80 1.76
C ASP A 214 8.29 -0.01 0.92
N PHE A 215 7.78 -0.83 0.01
CA PHE A 215 8.55 -1.46 -1.05
C PHE A 215 8.23 -0.78 -2.36
N THR A 216 9.26 -0.36 -3.10
CA THR A 216 9.13 0.04 -4.52
C THR A 216 9.86 -0.98 -5.36
N PHE A 217 9.32 -1.33 -6.53
CA PHE A 217 9.88 -2.34 -7.42
C PHE A 217 10.34 -1.74 -8.76
N PHE A 218 11.32 -2.36 -9.40
CA PHE A 218 11.71 -2.02 -10.77
C PHE A 218 10.67 -2.49 -11.79
N GLY A 219 10.10 -3.69 -11.58
CA GLY A 219 9.04 -4.23 -12.41
C GLY A 219 7.63 -3.80 -11.99
N PRO A 220 6.61 -4.07 -12.83
CA PRO A 220 5.24 -3.68 -12.57
C PRO A 220 4.60 -4.52 -11.44
N ILE A 221 3.73 -3.89 -10.64
CA ILE A 221 2.86 -4.63 -9.72
C ILE A 221 1.54 -4.93 -10.42
N THR A 222 1.33 -6.20 -10.77
CA THR A 222 0.12 -6.66 -11.46
C THR A 222 -0.75 -7.54 -10.57
N ASN A 223 -2.05 -7.61 -10.90
CA ASN A 223 -3.04 -8.42 -10.20
C ASN A 223 -3.72 -9.47 -11.11
N PRO A 224 -2.96 -10.36 -11.80
CA PRO A 224 -3.53 -11.33 -12.74
C PRO A 224 -4.51 -12.32 -12.11
N TRP A 225 -4.47 -12.51 -10.79
CA TRP A 225 -5.33 -13.45 -10.08
C TRP A 225 -6.47 -12.77 -9.29
N GLY A 226 -6.62 -11.45 -9.44
CA GLY A 226 -7.78 -10.72 -8.92
C GLY A 226 -7.89 -10.73 -7.40
N SER A 227 -6.77 -10.57 -6.68
CA SER A 227 -6.81 -10.31 -5.25
C SER A 227 -7.55 -9.00 -4.96
N SER A 228 -8.18 -8.90 -3.79
CA SER A 228 -8.98 -7.72 -3.43
C SER A 228 -8.14 -6.48 -3.13
N ILE A 229 -6.82 -6.64 -2.97
CA ILE A 229 -5.89 -5.56 -2.63
C ILE A 229 -4.93 -5.21 -3.78
N ASN A 230 -5.20 -5.69 -5.00
CA ASN A 230 -4.38 -5.44 -6.19
C ASN A 230 -2.94 -6.01 -6.14
N LEU A 231 -2.70 -7.01 -5.29
CA LEU A 231 -1.42 -7.70 -5.15
C LEU A 231 -1.59 -9.20 -5.42
N SER A 232 -0.94 -9.75 -6.44
CA SER A 232 -1.05 -11.19 -6.75
C SER A 232 0.27 -11.94 -6.64
N LEU A 233 1.34 -11.43 -7.23
CA LEU A 233 2.54 -12.23 -7.50
C LEU A 233 3.53 -12.22 -6.35
N GLN A 234 3.66 -11.10 -5.65
CA GLN A 234 4.63 -10.88 -4.59
C GLN A 234 4.08 -11.30 -3.23
N THR A 235 4.94 -11.91 -2.43
CA THR A 235 4.82 -11.98 -0.98
C THR A 235 5.98 -11.18 -0.40
N MET A 236 5.71 -10.21 0.47
CA MET A 236 6.73 -9.46 1.18
C MET A 236 6.68 -9.81 2.66
N ASP A 237 7.84 -10.08 3.25
CA ASP A 237 7.97 -10.19 4.70
C ASP A 237 8.84 -9.05 5.21
N VAL A 238 8.44 -8.42 6.31
CA VAL A 238 9.28 -7.52 7.11
C VAL A 238 9.38 -8.06 8.52
N TYR A 239 10.59 -8.41 8.93
CA TYR A 239 10.93 -8.84 10.28
C TYR A 239 11.55 -7.67 11.03
N VAL A 240 11.02 -7.37 12.20
CA VAL A 240 11.44 -6.27 13.06
C VAL A 240 11.92 -6.84 14.39
N ASP A 241 13.18 -6.56 14.71
CA ASP A 241 13.77 -6.77 16.03
C ASP A 241 13.72 -5.42 16.75
N THR A 242 12.98 -5.35 17.85
CA THR A 242 12.74 -4.10 18.58
C THR A 242 13.78 -3.82 19.65
N ASP A 243 14.64 -4.79 19.96
CA ASP A 243 15.72 -4.70 20.93
C ASP A 243 17.02 -5.39 20.43
N PRO A 244 17.55 -4.97 19.26
CA PRO A 244 18.65 -5.67 18.61
C PRO A 244 19.88 -5.77 19.52
N GLY A 245 20.45 -6.98 19.59
CA GLY A 245 21.56 -7.34 20.47
C GLY A 245 21.12 -8.01 21.78
N ALA A 246 19.84 -7.99 22.14
CA ALA A 246 19.31 -8.69 23.31
C ALA A 246 19.22 -10.21 23.10
N GLY A 247 19.11 -10.67 21.84
CA GLY A 247 18.95 -12.09 21.49
C GLY A 247 17.59 -12.67 21.92
N THR A 248 16.59 -11.80 22.01
CA THR A 248 15.16 -12.05 22.25
C THR A 248 14.43 -12.34 20.93
N GLY A 249 13.12 -12.56 20.98
CA GLY A 249 12.33 -12.87 19.78
C GLY A 249 12.64 -14.25 19.16
N SER A 250 12.36 -14.39 17.87
CA SER A 250 12.69 -15.60 17.10
C SER A 250 13.76 -15.31 16.05
N ARG A 251 14.69 -16.24 15.90
CA ARG A 251 15.72 -16.15 14.85
C ARG A 251 15.35 -16.91 13.59
N VAL A 252 14.35 -17.78 13.64
CA VAL A 252 13.89 -18.53 12.46
C VAL A 252 12.83 -17.70 11.77
N LEU A 253 12.98 -17.47 10.47
CA LEU A 253 11.97 -16.74 9.69
C LEU A 253 10.71 -17.60 9.48
N LEU A 254 9.68 -17.04 8.85
CA LEU A 254 8.40 -17.74 8.65
C LEU A 254 8.57 -19.07 7.89
N PRO A 255 7.66 -20.04 8.10
CA PRO A 255 7.79 -21.36 7.50
C PRO A 255 7.97 -21.33 5.97
N GLY A 256 8.99 -22.04 5.50
CA GLY A 256 9.36 -22.15 4.09
C GLY A 256 10.26 -21.05 3.54
N ARG A 257 10.59 -20.01 4.33
CA ARG A 257 11.61 -19.00 3.95
C ARG A 257 13.01 -19.61 4.01
N ASN A 258 13.22 -20.59 4.90
CA ASN A 258 14.48 -21.33 5.09
C ASN A 258 15.69 -20.41 5.29
N LEU A 259 15.49 -19.37 6.10
CA LEU A 259 16.51 -18.43 6.52
C LEU A 259 16.41 -18.27 8.04
N GLY A 260 17.55 -17.94 8.65
CA GLY A 260 17.61 -17.48 10.03
C GLY A 260 18.26 -16.11 10.12
N LEU A 261 18.07 -15.43 11.25
CA LEU A 261 18.78 -14.19 11.57
C LEU A 261 20.12 -14.50 12.23
N GLU A 262 21.13 -13.66 12.01
CA GLU A 262 22.43 -13.74 12.67
C GLU A 262 22.33 -13.69 14.22
N GLU A 263 23.41 -14.09 14.91
CA GLU A 263 23.43 -14.07 16.38
C GLU A 263 23.34 -12.62 16.89
N GLY A 264 22.57 -12.43 17.97
CA GLY A 264 22.29 -11.11 18.54
C GLY A 264 20.97 -10.51 18.07
N TYR A 265 20.45 -10.96 16.93
CA TYR A 265 19.13 -10.56 16.44
C TYR A 265 18.06 -11.58 16.77
N GLY A 266 16.80 -11.15 16.76
CA GLY A 266 15.61 -11.99 16.71
C GLY A 266 14.35 -11.12 16.53
N TRP A 267 13.48 -11.51 15.61
CA TRP A 267 12.31 -10.71 15.31
C TRP A 267 11.26 -10.82 16.41
N ASP A 268 10.70 -9.68 16.82
CA ASP A 268 9.57 -9.56 17.74
C ASP A 268 8.25 -9.44 16.97
N ILE A 269 8.30 -8.79 15.80
CA ILE A 269 7.16 -8.59 14.92
C ILE A 269 7.55 -8.96 13.49
N ALA A 270 6.70 -9.72 12.82
CA ALA A 270 6.78 -9.96 11.39
C ALA A 270 5.50 -9.47 10.70
N ALA A 271 5.65 -8.60 9.69
CA ALA A 271 4.57 -8.23 8.78
C ALA A 271 4.66 -9.10 7.53
N TRP A 272 3.73 -10.04 7.37
CA TRP A 272 3.65 -10.93 6.21
C TRP A 272 2.56 -10.44 5.26
N ALA A 273 2.98 -9.79 4.18
CA ALA A 273 2.11 -9.18 3.20
C ALA A 273 1.95 -10.05 1.95
N GLU A 274 0.70 -10.43 1.66
CA GLU A 274 0.30 -11.14 0.45
C GLU A 274 -1.16 -10.80 0.09
N GLY A 275 -1.60 -11.21 -1.11
CA GLY A 275 -2.88 -10.79 -1.69
C GLY A 275 -4.16 -11.25 -0.98
N TRP A 276 -4.10 -12.31 -0.16
CA TRP A 276 -5.32 -12.97 0.37
C TRP A 276 -5.39 -13.09 1.88
N TYR A 277 -4.33 -13.56 2.54
CA TYR A 277 -4.26 -13.82 3.98
C TYR A 277 -3.02 -13.17 4.61
N PRO A 278 -2.87 -11.84 4.51
CA PRO A 278 -1.77 -11.15 5.17
C PRO A 278 -1.95 -11.17 6.69
N GLU A 279 -0.84 -11.23 7.43
CA GLU A 279 -0.84 -11.29 8.89
C GLU A 279 0.25 -10.41 9.50
N ILE A 280 -0.02 -9.91 10.72
CA ILE A 280 0.99 -9.36 11.61
C ILE A 280 1.20 -10.40 12.73
N LEU A 281 2.45 -10.82 12.88
CA LEU A 281 2.83 -11.97 13.69
C LEU A 281 3.82 -11.55 14.78
N SER A 282 3.75 -12.21 15.93
CA SER A 282 4.79 -12.20 16.97
C SER A 282 5.24 -13.64 17.25
N PRO A 283 6.48 -13.89 17.70
CA PRO A 283 6.88 -15.24 18.06
C PRO A 283 6.23 -15.65 19.39
N ASP A 284 5.80 -16.90 19.50
CA ASP A 284 5.39 -17.49 20.76
C ASP A 284 6.60 -17.51 21.73
N PRO A 285 6.49 -16.98 22.96
CA PRO A 285 7.64 -16.88 23.86
C PRO A 285 8.25 -18.22 24.32
N GLU A 286 7.51 -19.33 24.24
CA GLU A 286 7.99 -20.65 24.66
C GLU A 286 8.58 -21.45 23.49
N THR A 287 7.97 -21.34 22.31
CA THR A 287 8.28 -22.17 21.15
C THR A 287 8.98 -21.43 20.01
N GLY A 288 8.87 -20.11 19.95
CA GLY A 288 9.37 -19.27 18.84
C GLY A 288 8.50 -19.35 17.58
N GLU A 289 7.39 -20.09 17.61
CA GLU A 289 6.48 -20.26 16.49
C GLU A 289 5.69 -18.97 16.21
N PRO A 290 5.43 -18.60 14.95
CA PRO A 290 4.67 -17.38 14.64
C PRO A 290 3.22 -17.43 15.12
N MET A 291 2.77 -16.39 15.81
CA MET A 291 1.41 -16.20 16.30
C MET A 291 0.78 -14.94 15.72
N ASN A 292 -0.43 -15.07 15.15
CA ASN A 292 -1.19 -13.93 14.65
C ASN A 292 -1.69 -13.04 15.79
N LEU A 293 -1.37 -11.74 15.72
CA LEU A 293 -1.79 -10.74 16.72
C LEU A 293 -3.26 -10.31 16.60
N ASN A 294 -3.95 -10.72 15.54
CA ASN A 294 -5.34 -10.39 15.23
C ASN A 294 -5.62 -8.88 15.22
N THR A 295 -4.67 -8.11 14.69
CA THR A 295 -4.80 -6.65 14.51
C THR A 295 -5.08 -6.30 13.05
N GLU A 296 -5.56 -5.07 12.81
CA GLU A 296 -5.78 -4.59 11.45
C GLU A 296 -4.44 -4.46 10.73
N PHE A 297 -4.32 -5.12 9.57
CA PHE A 297 -3.21 -4.95 8.66
C PHE A 297 -3.71 -4.39 7.33
N LYS A 298 -3.30 -3.17 6.98
CA LYS A 298 -3.60 -2.59 5.67
C LYS A 298 -2.38 -2.66 4.76
N ILE A 299 -2.60 -3.16 3.54
CA ILE A 299 -1.62 -3.18 2.46
C ILE A 299 -2.20 -2.34 1.33
N LEU A 300 -1.43 -1.35 0.89
CA LEU A 300 -1.82 -0.44 -0.17
C LEU A 300 -0.90 -0.66 -1.35
N VAL A 301 -1.49 -0.87 -2.52
CA VAL A 301 -0.75 -1.05 -3.78
C VAL A 301 -1.00 0.17 -4.65
N ASP A 302 0.09 0.80 -5.08
CA ASP A 302 0.10 1.84 -6.08
C ASP A 302 0.86 1.33 -7.33
N PRO A 303 0.15 0.80 -8.33
CA PRO A 303 0.76 0.34 -9.56
C PRO A 303 1.39 1.46 -10.40
N ALA A 304 1.00 2.73 -10.20
CA ALA A 304 1.55 3.85 -10.98
C ALA A 304 3.01 4.15 -10.58
N THR A 305 3.35 3.89 -9.32
CA THR A 305 4.69 4.08 -8.78
C THR A 305 5.39 2.75 -8.44
N ASN A 306 4.78 1.61 -8.79
CA ASN A 306 5.23 0.26 -8.39
C ASN A 306 5.50 0.15 -6.90
N LYS A 307 4.64 0.74 -6.07
CA LYS A 307 4.80 0.80 -4.61
C LYS A 307 3.81 -0.11 -3.89
N VAL A 308 4.28 -0.83 -2.88
CA VAL A 308 3.45 -1.51 -1.87
C VAL A 308 3.77 -0.94 -0.50
N THR A 309 2.76 -0.41 0.19
CA THR A 309 2.86 0.12 1.55
C THR A 309 2.19 -0.82 2.54
N LEU A 310 2.95 -1.33 3.48
CA LEU A 310 2.49 -2.15 4.60
C LEU A 310 2.28 -1.21 5.79
N ARG A 311 1.03 -0.91 6.13
CA ARG A 311 0.65 -0.05 7.27
C ARG A 311 0.36 -0.90 8.49
N VAL A 312 1.27 -0.86 9.46
CA VAL A 312 1.20 -1.63 10.70
C VAL A 312 0.87 -0.72 11.88
N PRO A 313 -0.13 -1.04 12.72
CA PRO A 313 -0.46 -0.26 13.92
C PRO A 313 0.73 -0.15 14.87
N ARG A 314 1.02 1.06 15.36
CA ARG A 314 2.19 1.32 16.20
C ARG A 314 2.16 0.56 17.53
N GLU A 315 0.96 0.29 18.03
CA GLU A 315 0.69 -0.42 19.28
C GLU A 315 1.26 -1.84 19.31
N VAL A 316 1.42 -2.51 18.16
CA VAL A 316 1.92 -3.90 18.12
C VAL A 316 3.37 -4.00 18.58
N PHE A 317 4.12 -2.91 18.51
CA PHE A 317 5.53 -2.83 18.91
C PHE A 317 5.71 -2.30 20.34
N GLY A 318 4.62 -2.09 21.09
CA GLY A 318 4.66 -1.53 22.45
C GLY A 318 5.34 -0.15 22.52
N ASP A 319 6.09 0.08 23.59
CA ASP A 319 6.77 1.35 23.88
C ASP A 319 8.16 1.48 23.20
N SER A 320 8.57 0.50 22.38
CA SER A 320 9.83 0.56 21.64
C SER A 320 9.82 1.68 20.60
N SER A 321 10.96 2.13 20.06
CA SER A 321 11.05 3.25 19.10
C SER A 321 11.69 2.82 17.77
N PRO A 322 11.18 3.20 16.59
CA PRO A 322 11.62 2.62 15.32
C PRO A 322 13.06 2.96 14.96
N GLU A 323 13.59 4.03 15.54
CA GLU A 323 14.99 4.43 15.41
C GLU A 323 15.98 3.47 16.10
N ASP A 324 15.50 2.68 17.07
CA ASP A 324 16.32 1.71 17.81
C ASP A 324 16.21 0.29 17.25
N TRP A 325 15.33 0.06 16.28
CA TRP A 325 15.04 -1.27 15.73
C TRP A 325 16.07 -1.74 14.71
N ALA A 326 16.07 -3.05 14.47
CA ALA A 326 16.68 -3.65 13.30
C ALA A 326 15.63 -4.32 12.40
N TYR A 327 15.89 -4.37 11.10
CA TYR A 327 14.96 -4.82 10.06
C TYR A 327 15.60 -5.86 9.14
N ALA A 328 14.86 -6.91 8.79
CA ALA A 328 15.12 -7.74 7.62
C ALA A 328 13.87 -7.75 6.75
N ALA A 329 14.02 -7.49 5.46
CA ALA A 329 12.90 -7.40 4.52
C ALA A 329 13.21 -8.22 3.28
N VAL A 330 12.27 -9.07 2.86
CA VAL A 330 12.45 -10.02 1.77
C VAL A 330 11.21 -10.11 0.90
N VAL A 331 11.43 -10.43 -0.38
CA VAL A 331 10.40 -10.69 -1.38
C VAL A 331 10.49 -12.13 -1.86
N LEU A 332 9.33 -12.77 -1.90
CA LEU A 332 9.12 -14.13 -2.40
C LEU A 332 8.03 -14.12 -3.46
N SER A 333 7.95 -15.23 -4.19
CA SER A 333 6.89 -15.46 -5.16
C SER A 333 5.68 -16.13 -4.48
N GLN A 334 4.52 -15.47 -4.48
CA GLN A 334 3.28 -15.90 -3.81
C GLN A 334 2.71 -17.20 -4.41
N ASP A 335 2.35 -18.18 -3.59
CA ASP A 335 1.68 -19.41 -4.07
C ASP A 335 0.45 -19.79 -3.22
N GLY A 336 -0.70 -19.93 -3.87
CA GLY A 336 -1.91 -20.44 -3.24
C GLY A 336 -1.88 -21.94 -2.89
N TYR A 337 -0.94 -22.70 -3.46
CA TYR A 337 -0.79 -24.15 -3.30
C TYR A 337 0.64 -24.54 -2.95
N PRO A 338 1.17 -24.10 -1.78
CA PRO A 338 2.54 -24.36 -1.38
C PRO A 338 2.77 -25.83 -1.02
N SER A 339 4.04 -26.23 -0.98
CA SER A 339 4.45 -27.52 -0.42
C SER A 339 4.15 -27.64 1.08
N LEU A 340 4.12 -28.87 1.59
CA LEU A 340 3.85 -29.12 3.01
C LEU A 340 4.89 -28.44 3.90
N GLY A 341 4.43 -27.70 4.92
CA GLY A 341 5.28 -26.94 5.83
C GLY A 341 5.77 -25.59 5.29
N VAL A 342 5.34 -25.20 4.08
CA VAL A 342 5.69 -23.92 3.46
C VAL A 342 4.47 -22.99 3.48
N TRP A 343 4.66 -21.74 3.91
CA TRP A 343 3.58 -20.77 3.99
C TRP A 343 3.46 -19.93 2.73
N ARG A 344 2.55 -20.34 1.85
CA ARG A 344 2.03 -19.62 0.67
C ARG A 344 3.10 -18.93 -0.20
N VAL A 345 4.26 -19.55 -0.32
CA VAL A 345 5.34 -19.13 -1.21
C VAL A 345 5.72 -20.30 -2.11
N ARG A 346 6.10 -19.96 -3.33
CA ARG A 346 6.37 -20.91 -4.41
C ARG A 346 7.70 -21.62 -4.19
N ASP A 347 7.72 -22.91 -4.50
CA ASP A 347 8.97 -23.66 -4.49
C ASP A 347 9.91 -23.24 -5.62
N VAL A 348 11.20 -23.43 -5.36
CA VAL A 348 12.28 -23.33 -6.33
C VAL A 348 12.70 -24.75 -6.70
N ASN A 349 12.58 -25.08 -7.98
CA ASN A 349 13.04 -26.36 -8.54
C ASN A 349 14.42 -26.20 -9.17
N GLU A 350 15.09 -27.30 -9.50
CA GLU A 350 16.35 -27.24 -10.27
C GLU A 350 16.13 -26.55 -11.64
N THR A 351 15.01 -26.86 -12.30
CA THR A 351 14.60 -26.25 -13.57
C THR A 351 13.29 -25.50 -13.37
N ALA A 352 13.19 -24.28 -13.90
CA ALA A 352 11.95 -23.52 -13.85
C ALA A 352 10.82 -24.24 -14.59
N GLU A 353 9.62 -24.16 -14.03
CA GLU A 353 8.40 -24.67 -14.64
C GLU A 353 7.45 -23.50 -14.90
N GLN A 354 6.24 -23.79 -15.39
CA GLN A 354 5.24 -22.73 -15.61
C GLN A 354 4.91 -21.96 -14.32
N TRP A 355 4.79 -22.67 -13.20
CA TRP A 355 4.33 -22.12 -11.92
C TRP A 355 5.31 -22.35 -10.77
N ARG A 356 6.58 -22.64 -11.07
CA ARG A 356 7.66 -22.88 -10.09
C ARG A 356 8.91 -22.15 -10.53
N LEU A 357 9.63 -21.56 -9.58
CA LEU A 357 10.94 -20.98 -9.87
C LEU A 357 11.93 -22.10 -10.24
N GLY A 358 13.01 -21.72 -10.89
CA GLY A 358 14.11 -22.61 -11.25
C GLY A 358 15.41 -22.23 -10.55
N GLY A 359 16.45 -23.04 -10.74
CA GLY A 359 17.80 -22.72 -10.27
C GLY A 359 18.10 -23.10 -8.83
N ALA A 360 17.28 -23.95 -8.19
CA ALA A 360 17.55 -24.43 -6.85
C ALA A 360 18.91 -25.15 -6.78
N PRO A 361 19.73 -24.89 -5.74
CA PRO A 361 20.89 -25.71 -5.45
C PRO A 361 20.45 -27.09 -4.92
N THR A 362 21.41 -28.00 -4.76
CA THR A 362 21.13 -29.30 -4.12
C THR A 362 20.61 -29.12 -2.70
N GLY A 363 19.82 -30.07 -2.22
CA GLY A 363 19.24 -30.04 -0.87
C GLY A 363 17.89 -29.31 -0.80
N SER A 364 17.13 -29.56 0.26
CA SER A 364 15.78 -29.03 0.51
C SER A 364 15.76 -27.79 1.41
N ASN A 365 16.91 -27.41 1.97
CA ASN A 365 17.07 -26.32 2.93
C ASN A 365 17.47 -24.97 2.33
N HIS A 366 17.53 -24.87 1.00
CA HIS A 366 17.71 -23.58 0.32
C HIS A 366 16.50 -22.67 0.54
N THR A 367 16.73 -21.36 0.44
CA THR A 367 15.68 -20.34 0.63
C THR A 367 14.71 -20.27 -0.54
N ARG A 368 13.47 -19.83 -0.29
CA ARG A 368 12.52 -19.44 -1.35
C ARG A 368 12.53 -17.92 -1.61
N VAL A 369 13.38 -17.19 -0.90
CA VAL A 369 13.58 -15.75 -1.10
C VAL A 369 14.19 -15.52 -2.48
N VAL A 370 13.52 -14.66 -3.24
CA VAL A 370 13.91 -14.27 -4.59
C VAL A 370 14.77 -13.02 -4.52
N ASP A 371 14.45 -12.13 -3.59
CA ASP A 371 15.12 -10.86 -3.38
C ASP A 371 15.04 -10.50 -1.89
N MET A 372 16.12 -9.98 -1.33
CA MET A 372 16.27 -9.51 0.03
C MET A 372 16.80 -8.09 -0.05
N VAL A 373 16.08 -7.17 0.61
CA VAL A 373 16.52 -5.78 0.74
C VAL A 373 17.98 -5.76 1.20
N TRP A 374 18.86 -5.20 0.38
CA TRP A 374 20.30 -5.10 0.60
C TRP A 374 20.85 -3.84 -0.03
N SER A 375 21.74 -3.11 0.65
CA SER A 375 22.34 -1.92 0.02
C SER A 375 23.41 -2.36 -0.99
N ALA A 376 23.43 -1.73 -2.17
CA ALA A 376 24.51 -1.92 -3.15
C ALA A 376 25.91 -1.57 -2.61
N SER A 377 26.00 -0.81 -1.52
CA SER A 377 27.27 -0.49 -0.84
C SER A 377 27.65 -1.48 0.25
N SER A 378 26.75 -2.39 0.62
CA SER A 378 27.00 -3.37 1.68
C SER A 378 27.85 -4.55 1.17
N THR A 379 28.65 -5.10 2.06
CA THR A 379 29.43 -6.32 1.80
C THR A 379 29.26 -7.29 2.96
N PRO A 380 29.05 -8.60 2.71
CA PRO A 380 28.97 -9.25 1.40
C PRO A 380 27.68 -8.92 0.62
N ASP A 381 27.56 -9.37 -0.63
CA ASP A 381 26.34 -9.22 -1.44
C ASP A 381 25.24 -10.22 -1.04
N GLN A 382 24.02 -10.02 -1.55
CA GLN A 382 22.88 -10.92 -1.30
C GLN A 382 23.22 -12.37 -1.65
N GLU A 383 23.81 -12.63 -2.81
CA GLU A 383 24.11 -13.98 -3.29
C GLU A 383 24.98 -14.75 -2.29
N THR A 384 26.01 -14.08 -1.76
CA THR A 384 26.89 -14.65 -0.73
C THR A 384 26.15 -14.90 0.58
N ILE A 385 25.28 -13.98 0.99
CA ILE A 385 24.47 -14.11 2.22
C ILE A 385 23.52 -15.31 2.10
N LEU A 386 22.72 -15.38 1.03
CA LEU A 386 21.71 -16.41 0.84
C LEU A 386 22.30 -17.80 0.52
N SER A 387 23.59 -17.86 0.16
CA SER A 387 24.32 -19.10 -0.12
C SER A 387 25.10 -19.66 1.08
N ASN A 388 25.08 -19.00 2.24
CA ASN A 388 25.96 -19.34 3.38
C ASN A 388 25.51 -20.56 4.22
N PHE A 389 24.91 -21.57 3.60
CA PHE A 389 24.39 -22.78 4.25
C PHE A 389 25.05 -24.07 3.73
N THR A 390 24.86 -25.18 4.47
CA THR A 390 25.27 -26.51 3.99
C THR A 390 24.05 -27.27 3.49
N PRO A 391 23.99 -27.66 2.20
CA PRO A 391 22.92 -28.47 1.63
C PRO A 391 22.62 -29.75 2.43
N ASN A 392 21.33 -30.03 2.66
CA ASN A 392 20.86 -31.30 3.21
C ASN A 392 19.44 -31.63 2.71
N ASP A 393 18.99 -32.86 2.93
CA ASP A 393 17.69 -33.36 2.46
C ASP A 393 16.66 -33.55 3.60
N LYS A 394 16.81 -32.83 4.72
CA LYS A 394 15.84 -32.89 5.82
C LYS A 394 14.46 -32.41 5.35
N SER A 395 13.40 -32.98 5.93
CA SER A 395 12.05 -32.45 5.69
C SER A 395 11.88 -31.08 6.37
N GLN A 396 10.91 -30.28 5.91
CA GLN A 396 10.67 -28.94 6.47
C GLN A 396 10.45 -28.95 8.00
N SER A 397 9.80 -29.98 8.54
CA SER A 397 9.58 -30.14 9.98
C SER A 397 10.82 -30.55 10.80
N GLU A 398 11.91 -30.94 10.14
CA GLU A 398 13.17 -31.36 10.77
C GLU A 398 14.26 -30.30 10.66
N LEU A 399 14.05 -29.26 9.85
CA LEU A 399 15.00 -28.17 9.67
C LEU A 399 15.05 -27.31 10.92
N THR A 400 16.26 -26.95 11.31
CA THR A 400 16.52 -25.99 12.39
C THR A 400 17.34 -24.83 11.86
N ILE A 401 17.55 -23.82 12.70
CA ILE A 401 18.38 -22.66 12.34
C ILE A 401 19.80 -23.03 11.88
N GLU A 402 20.37 -24.14 12.37
CA GLU A 402 21.69 -24.62 11.96
C GLU A 402 21.74 -25.10 10.51
N ASP A 403 20.57 -25.39 9.92
CA ASP A 403 20.43 -25.83 8.54
C ASP A 403 20.21 -24.66 7.58
N PHE A 404 20.01 -23.43 8.07
CA PHE A 404 19.65 -22.28 7.23
C PHE A 404 20.83 -21.37 6.94
N ALA A 405 20.69 -20.61 5.85
CA ALA A 405 21.51 -19.43 5.67
C ALA A 405 21.12 -18.40 6.72
N LEU A 406 22.12 -17.73 7.30
CA LEU A 406 21.91 -16.68 8.30
C LEU A 406 22.07 -15.31 7.65
N ILE A 407 21.06 -14.47 7.81
CA ILE A 407 21.02 -13.12 7.23
C ILE A 407 21.20 -12.05 8.33
N PRO A 408 21.92 -10.97 8.02
CA PRO A 408 21.99 -9.79 8.88
C PRO A 408 20.68 -8.99 8.87
N MET A 409 20.57 -8.01 9.76
CA MET A 409 19.50 -7.02 9.78
C MET A 409 20.09 -5.60 9.67
N PHE A 410 19.30 -4.66 9.14
CA PHE A 410 19.67 -3.24 9.09
C PHE A 410 19.19 -2.51 10.32
N SER A 411 20.04 -1.65 10.87
CA SER A 411 19.64 -0.64 11.86
C SER A 411 20.24 0.72 11.51
N LEU A 412 19.71 1.80 12.09
CA LEU A 412 20.32 3.13 11.96
C LEU A 412 21.79 3.15 12.42
N GLN A 413 22.14 2.33 13.41
CA GLN A 413 23.50 2.24 13.92
C GLN A 413 24.44 1.55 12.93
N SER A 414 23.95 0.59 12.14
CA SER A 414 24.73 -0.14 11.13
C SER A 414 25.10 0.67 9.89
N GLN A 415 24.48 1.84 9.67
CA GLN A 415 24.82 2.73 8.53
C GLN A 415 25.90 3.77 8.83
N GLY A 416 26.34 3.85 10.09
CA GLY A 416 27.37 4.80 10.55
C GLY A 416 28.80 4.23 10.62
N GLU A 417 28.96 2.93 10.36
CA GLU A 417 30.26 2.23 10.24
C GLU A 417 30.57 1.93 8.76
#